data_AF-V4TB64-F1
#
_entry.id   AF-V4TB64-F1
#
_cell.length_a   1.000
_cell.length_b   1.000
_cell.length_c   1.000
_cell.angle_alpha   90.00
_cell.angle_beta   90.00
_cell.angle_gamma   90.00
#
_symmetry.space_group_name_H-M   'P 1'
#
loop_
_entity.id
_entity.type
_entity.pdbx_description
1 polymer ?
#
loop_
_entity_poly.entity_id
_entity_poly.type
_entity_poly.pdbx_seq_one_letter_code
_entity_poly.pdbx_strand_id
1 'polypeptide(L)' 'MNTLHTIDTDYELTWDEFVITVEDLHLIETGADLAEDDYATVLAAFERGLSPNGCVISLLDARRPVDQREHWFLAA' A
#
# COMPACT_ATOMS: atom_id res chain seq x y z
N MET A 1 33.06 -3.98 4.84
CA MET A 1 32.07 -2.90 4.99
C MET A 1 30.74 -3.48 4.56
N ASN A 2 29.89 -3.83 5.53
CA ASN A 2 28.58 -4.41 5.27
C ASN A 2 27.57 -3.26 5.30
N THR A 3 27.14 -2.79 4.13
CA THR A 3 26.20 -1.67 4.00
C THR A 3 24.83 -2.16 4.46
N LEU A 4 24.46 -1.84 5.70
CA LEU A 4 23.10 -1.99 6.18
C LEU A 4 22.24 -0.98 5.40
N HIS A 5 21.43 -1.48 4.47
CA HIS A 5 20.29 -0.73 3.92
C HIS A 5 19.19 -0.69 4.98
N THR A 6 19.41 0.09 6.04
CA THR A 6 18.29 0.56 6.85
C THR A 6 17.55 1.55 5.96
N ILE A 7 16.42 1.11 5.40
CA ILE A 7 15.44 2.05 4.88
C ILE A 7 14.88 2.73 6.13
N ASP A 8 15.48 3.87 6.50
CA ASP A 8 14.92 4.76 7.52
C ASP A 8 13.52 5.15 7.05
N THR A 9 12.54 4.45 7.57
CA THR A 9 11.13 4.78 7.45
C THR A 9 10.75 5.48 8.74
N ASP A 10 11.45 6.58 9.04
CA ASP A 10 11.13 7.53 10.11
C ASP A 10 9.86 8.33 9.75
N TYR A 11 8.81 7.63 9.29
CA TYR A 11 7.48 8.19 9.23
C TYR A 11 6.93 8.19 10.66
N GLU A 12 7.38 9.15 11.47
CA GLU A 12 6.83 9.44 12.80
C GLU A 12 5.42 10.08 12.65
N LEU A 13 4.49 9.35 12.03
CA LEU A 13 3.07 9.72 12.05
C LEU A 13 2.39 9.04 13.22
N THR A 14 1.50 9.77 13.87
CA THR A 14 0.51 9.15 14.74
C THR A 14 -0.42 8.24 13.92
N TRP A 15 -1.10 7.31 14.60
CA TRP A 15 -2.09 6.44 13.94
C TRP A 15 -3.13 7.25 13.16
N ASP A 16 -3.68 8.31 13.74
CA ASP A 16 -4.70 9.13 13.09
C ASP A 16 -4.16 9.83 11.83
N GLU A 17 -2.95 10.41 11.92
CA GLU A 17 -2.30 11.04 10.76
C GLU A 17 -1.98 10.03 9.65
N PHE A 18 -1.59 8.82 10.02
CA PHE A 18 -1.33 7.74 9.07
C PHE A 18 -2.61 7.36 8.31
N VAL A 19 -3.71 7.13 9.03
CA VAL A 19 -5.00 6.75 8.46
C VAL A 19 -5.52 7.82 7.52
N ILE A 20 -5.54 9.09 7.95
CA ILE A 20 -6.00 10.21 7.13
C ILE A 20 -5.18 10.29 5.84
N THR A 21 -3.86 10.15 5.94
CA THR A 21 -2.99 10.17 4.76
C THR A 21 -3.28 9.00 3.82
N VAL A 22 -3.54 7.81 4.34
CA VAL A 22 -3.92 6.64 3.53
C VAL A 22 -5.26 6.85 2.84
N GLU A 23 -6.26 7.41 3.53
CA GLU A 23 -7.57 7.72 2.95
C GLU A 23 -7.45 8.74 1.82
N ASP A 24 -6.73 9.85 2.04
CA ASP A 24 -6.50 10.88 1.03
C ASP A 24 -5.79 10.31 -0.20
N LEU A 25 -4.73 9.53 0.01
CA LEU A 25 -3.99 8.89 -1.07
C LEU A 25 -4.86 7.87 -1.81
N HIS A 26 -5.65 7.07 -1.10
CA HIS A 26 -6.56 6.11 -1.72
C HIS A 26 -7.61 6.80 -2.59
N LEU A 27 -8.19 7.90 -2.09
CA LEU A 27 -9.15 8.71 -2.82
C LEU A 27 -8.54 9.36 -4.06
N ILE A 28 -7.30 9.85 -3.96
CA ILE A 28 -6.56 10.40 -5.11
C ILE A 28 -6.33 9.34 -6.19
N GLU A 29 -5.91 8.14 -5.80
CA GLU A 29 -5.54 7.07 -6.75
C GLU A 29 -6.77 6.37 -7.36
N THR A 30 -7.85 6.19 -6.60
CA THR A 30 -9.01 5.39 -7.03
C THR A 30 -10.25 6.21 -7.33
N GLY A 31 -10.33 7.45 -6.83
CA GLY A 31 -11.56 8.25 -6.85
C GLY A 31 -12.64 7.75 -5.88
N ALA A 32 -12.32 6.83 -4.97
CA ALA A 32 -13.25 6.27 -4.01
C ALA A 32 -12.70 6.31 -2.58
N ASP A 33 -13.60 6.34 -1.60
CA ASP A 33 -13.25 6.22 -0.20
C ASP A 33 -12.72 4.81 0.12
N LEU A 34 -11.92 4.73 1.17
CA LEU A 34 -11.42 3.47 1.69
C LEU A 34 -12.59 2.62 2.23
N ALA A 35 -12.60 1.31 1.94
CA ALA A 35 -13.65 0.43 2.46
C ALA A 35 -13.36 0.06 3.92
N GLU A 36 -14.41 -0.18 4.71
CA GLU A 36 -14.26 -0.59 6.12
C GLU A 36 -13.40 -1.86 6.28
N ASP A 37 -13.47 -2.78 5.32
CA ASP A 37 -12.70 -4.03 5.32
C ASP A 37 -11.19 -3.80 5.12
N ASP A 38 -10.78 -2.64 4.60
CA ASP A 38 -9.36 -2.33 4.36
C ASP A 38 -8.63 -1.87 5.61
N TYR A 39 -9.32 -1.35 6.63
CA TYR A 39 -8.66 -0.81 7.83
C TYR A 39 -7.82 -1.85 8.57
N ALA A 40 -8.17 -3.15 8.47
CA ALA A 40 -7.34 -4.22 9.00
C ALA A 40 -5.98 -4.30 8.30
N THR A 41 -5.95 -4.05 6.98
CA THR A 41 -4.72 -3.98 6.19
C THR A 41 -3.95 -2.69 6.49
N VAL A 42 -4.64 -1.57 6.67
CA VAL A 42 -4.04 -0.28 7.06
C VAL A 42 -3.36 -0.38 8.43
N LEU A 43 -4.03 -1.00 9.40
CA LEU A 43 -3.47 -1.24 10.73
C LEU A 43 -2.21 -2.12 10.65
N ALA A 44 -2.28 -3.23 9.92
CA ALA A 44 -1.12 -4.10 9.72
C ALA A 44 0.04 -3.38 9.02
N ALA A 45 -0.26 -2.43 8.11
CA ALA A 45 0.77 -1.63 7.46
C ALA A 45 1.44 -0.66 8.44
N PHE A 46 0.65 0.01 9.28
CA PHE A 46 1.13 0.91 10.33
C PHE A 46 2.02 0.18 11.35
N GLU A 47 1.56 -0.95 11.89
CA GLU A 47 2.33 -1.76 12.85
C GLU A 47 3.65 -2.28 12.27
N ARG A 48 3.72 -2.44 10.95
CA ARG A 48 4.93 -2.87 10.24
C ARG A 48 5.85 -1.71 9.84
N GLY A 49 5.49 -0.46 10.17
CA GLY A 49 6.27 0.73 9.83
C GLY A 49 6.27 1.05 8.33
N LEU A 50 5.25 0.62 7.57
CA LEU A 50 5.12 1.00 6.18
C LEU A 50 4.77 2.50 6.08
N SER A 51 5.21 3.14 5.00
CA SER A 51 4.75 4.51 4.69
C SER A 51 3.29 4.47 4.19
N PRO A 52 2.52 5.57 4.33
CA PRO A 52 1.15 5.66 3.80
C PRO A 52 1.06 5.29 2.31
N ASN A 53 2.01 5.76 1.50
CA ASN A 53 2.10 5.38 0.09
C ASN A 53 2.31 3.87 -0.11
N GLY A 54 3.19 3.24 0.68
CA GLY A 54 3.41 1.79 0.63
C GLY A 54 2.16 0.98 1.03
N CYS A 55 1.38 1.49 1.99
CA CYS A 55 0.09 0.92 2.35
C CYS A 55 -0.90 0.98 1.18
N VAL A 56 -1.07 2.15 0.55
CA VAL A 56 -1.98 2.31 -0.60
C VAL A 56 -1.58 1.43 -1.77
N ILE A 57 -0.29 1.37 -2.11
CA ILE A 57 0.20 0.46 -3.17
C ILE A 57 -0.18 -0.99 -2.86
N SER A 58 0.01 -1.43 -1.61
CA SER A 58 -0.34 -2.79 -1.19
C SER A 58 -1.84 -3.07 -1.32
N LEU A 59 -2.69 -2.10 -0.97
CA LEU A 59 -4.14 -2.18 -1.12
C LEU A 59 -4.55 -2.31 -2.59
N LEU A 60 -3.93 -1.52 -3.47
CA LEU A 60 -4.22 -1.53 -4.91
C LEU A 60 -3.72 -2.82 -5.56
N ASP A 61 -2.54 -3.30 -5.20
CA ASP A 61 -1.98 -4.56 -5.72
C ASP A 61 -2.83 -5.77 -5.30
N ALA A 62 -3.34 -5.80 -4.07
CA ALA A 62 -4.24 -6.86 -3.61
C ALA A 62 -5.56 -6.92 -4.39
N ARG A 63 -6.00 -5.78 -4.93
CA ARG A 63 -7.24 -5.63 -5.72
C ARG A 63 -7.04 -5.80 -7.21
N ARG A 64 -5.78 -5.73 -7.68
CA ARG A 64 -5.48 -5.90 -9.09
C ARG A 64 -5.84 -7.34 -9.47
N PRO A 65 -6.81 -7.56 -10.38
CA PRO A 65 -7.01 -8.90 -10.91
C PRO A 65 -5.69 -9.32 -11.55
N VAL A 66 -5.20 -10.53 -11.21
CA VAL A 66 -4.08 -11.15 -11.92
C VAL A 66 -4.47 -11.15 -13.39
N ASP A 67 -3.94 -10.19 -14.14
CA ASP A 67 -4.25 -10.04 -15.55
C ASP A 67 -3.61 -11.27 -16.23
N GLN A 68 -4.42 -12.30 -16.52
CA GLN A 68 -4.03 -13.49 -17.28
C GLN A 68 -3.60 -13.16 -18.73
N ARG A 69 -3.35 -11.89 -19.04
CA ARG A 69 -2.84 -11.40 -20.31
C ARG A 69 -1.34 -11.59 -20.50
N GLU A 70 -0.61 -12.20 -19.58
CA GLU A 70 0.79 -12.61 -19.86
C GLU A 70 0.89 -14.00 -20.51
N HIS A 71 -0.22 -14.72 -20.71
CA HIS A 71 -0.19 -16.07 -21.30
C HIS A 71 -0.26 -16.11 -22.84
N TRP A 72 -0.56 -15.01 -23.54
CA TRP A 72 -0.72 -15.04 -25.00
C TRP A 72 0.59 -14.85 -25.79
N PHE A 73 1.71 -14.52 -25.14
CA PHE A 73 3.02 -14.34 -25.80
C PHE A 73 3.88 -15.61 -25.87
N LEU A 74 3.42 -16.76 -25.35
CA LEU A 74 4.18 -18.03 -25.38
C LEU A 74 3.62 -19.07 -26.37
N ALA A 75 2.67 -18.69 -27.24
CA ALA A 75 2.02 -19.61 -28.18
C ALA A 75 2.13 -19.18 -29.66
N ALA A 76 3.21 -18.50 -30.05
CA ALA A 76 3.50 -18.15 -31.44
C ALA A 76 4.82 -18.76 -31.91
#